data_AF-A0A958KCD6-F1
#
_entry.id   AF-A0A958KCD6-F1
#
_cell.length_a   1.000
_cell.length_b   1.000
_cell.length_c   1.000
_cell.angle_alpha   90.00
_cell.angle_beta   90.00
_cell.angle_gamma   90.00
#
_symmetry.space_group_name_H-M   'P 1'
#
loop_
_entity.id
_entity.type
_entity.pdbx_description
1 polymer ?
#
loop_
_entity_poly.entity_id
_entity_poly.type
_entity_poly.pdbx_seq_one_letter_code
_entity_poly.pdbx_strand_id
1 'polypeptide(L)'
;MISNQVASILKLFCRVVLILAFAFKVEYGAAECLKYGTPTQIGKLKKALDEVSGIVASRRQPGVFWAHNDSLNKFRLHAFRVVSNSVQALGYFKVSGINLGVHAMDWEDIAIGPGPTSEDWIYIADTGNNFFDRNSGRKRALRLIRVPEPRINYNQIKFSDDYEKIGETDKGAAEVL
;
A
#
# COMPACT_ATOMS: atom_id res chain seq x y z
N MET A 1 25.58 -36.67 53.69
CA MET A 1 25.35 -35.45 54.49
C MET A 1 25.78 -34.25 53.67
N ILE A 2 24.84 -33.46 53.15
CA ILE A 2 25.17 -32.17 52.53
C ILE A 2 25.55 -31.23 53.68
N SER A 3 26.78 -30.69 53.64
CA SER A 3 27.27 -29.77 54.67
C SER A 3 26.33 -28.56 54.82
N ASN A 4 26.05 -28.15 56.06
CA ASN A 4 25.21 -26.99 56.38
C ASN A 4 25.66 -25.70 55.65
N GLN A 5 26.94 -25.61 55.28
CA GLN A 5 27.51 -24.54 54.47
C GLN A 5 26.92 -24.50 53.04
N VAL A 6 26.78 -25.65 52.39
CA VAL A 6 26.24 -25.77 51.02
C VAL A 6 24.75 -25.40 50.99
N ALA A 7 23.99 -25.83 52.00
CA ALA A 7 22.58 -25.47 52.13
C ALA A 7 22.37 -23.96 52.38
N SER A 8 23.29 -23.30 53.09
CA SER A 8 23.22 -21.86 53.36
C SER A 8 23.57 -21.03 52.12
N ILE A 9 24.59 -21.44 51.34
CA ILE A 9 24.96 -20.80 50.08
C ILE A 9 23.82 -20.93 49.06
N LEU A 10 23.17 -22.10 48.97
CA LEU A 10 22.06 -22.30 48.05
C LEU A 10 20.84 -21.44 48.40
N LYS A 11 20.52 -21.30 49.71
CA LYS A 11 19.45 -20.41 50.17
C LYS A 11 19.75 -18.93 49.91
N LEU A 12 21.01 -18.51 50.09
CA LEU A 12 21.42 -17.14 49.79
C LEU A 12 21.36 -16.87 48.27
N PHE A 13 21.81 -17.82 47.45
CA PHE A 13 21.72 -17.73 46.00
C PHE A 13 20.26 -17.63 45.52
N CYS A 14 19.35 -18.47 46.04
CA CYS A 14 17.93 -18.37 45.72
C CYS A 14 17.33 -17.01 46.13
N ARG A 15 17.72 -16.45 47.27
CA ARG A 15 17.24 -15.13 47.73
C ARG A 15 17.74 -13.99 46.84
N VAL A 16 19.01 -14.02 46.41
CA VAL A 16 19.57 -13.01 45.51
C VAL A 16 18.91 -13.10 44.13
N VAL A 17 18.70 -14.31 43.59
CA VAL A 17 18.00 -14.52 42.32
C VAL A 17 16.55 -14.04 42.40
N LEU A 18 15.86 -14.27 43.52
CA LEU A 18 14.51 -13.75 43.75
C LEU A 18 14.50 -12.20 43.83
N ILE A 19 15.44 -11.58 44.55
CA ILE A 19 15.51 -10.10 44.63
C ILE A 19 15.77 -9.49 43.26
N LEU A 20 16.69 -10.06 42.46
CA LEU A 20 16.98 -9.58 41.12
C LEU A 20 15.81 -9.79 40.14
N ALA A 21 15.05 -10.87 40.29
CA ALA A 21 13.85 -11.12 39.47
C ALA A 21 12.71 -10.11 39.74
N PHE A 22 12.66 -9.51 40.94
CA PHE A 22 11.64 -8.52 41.30
C PHE A 22 12.12 -7.06 41.23
N ALA A 23 13.43 -6.80 41.05
CA ALA A 23 14.00 -5.45 41.00
C ALA A 23 13.83 -4.74 39.65
N PHE A 24 13.51 -5.47 38.57
CA PHE A 24 13.32 -4.88 37.24
C PHE A 24 11.84 -4.81 36.88
N LYS A 25 11.20 -3.70 37.24
CA LYS A 25 9.92 -3.31 36.62
C LYS A 25 10.22 -2.87 35.19
N VAL A 26 9.86 -3.70 34.21
CA VAL A 26 9.84 -3.29 32.80
C VAL A 26 8.61 -2.42 32.62
N GLU A 27 8.78 -1.10 32.67
CA GLU A 27 7.73 -0.16 32.27
C GLU A 27 7.63 -0.18 30.75
N TYR A 28 6.68 -0.97 30.24
CA TYR A 28 6.23 -0.87 28.87
C TYR A 28 5.49 0.45 28.71
N GLY A 29 6.19 1.49 28.26
CA GLY A 29 5.55 2.71 27.79
C GLY A 29 4.66 2.37 26.61
N ALA A 30 3.33 2.51 26.76
CA ALA A 30 2.43 2.47 25.63
C ALA A 30 2.86 3.58 24.67
N ALA A 31 3.31 3.23 23.46
CA ALA A 31 3.63 4.22 22.45
C ALA A 31 2.36 5.06 22.21
N GLU A 32 2.44 6.36 22.48
CA GLU A 32 1.33 7.25 22.20
C GLU A 32 1.02 7.17 20.70
N CYS A 33 -0.27 7.02 20.38
CA CYS A 33 -0.72 7.02 19.00
C CYS A 33 -0.29 8.33 18.34
N LEU A 34 0.37 8.24 17.18
CA LEU A 34 0.74 9.41 16.39
C LEU A 34 -0.52 10.25 16.14
N LYS A 35 -0.54 11.45 16.72
CA LYS A 35 -1.60 12.42 16.47
C LYS A 35 -1.26 13.17 15.19
N TYR A 36 -2.10 12.99 14.17
CA TYR A 36 -2.02 13.78 12.95
C TYR A 36 -2.71 15.14 13.16
N GLY A 37 -2.19 16.18 12.51
CA GLY A 37 -2.80 17.52 12.53
C GLY A 37 -4.04 17.61 11.65
N THR A 38 -4.61 18.81 11.55
CA THR A 38 -5.72 19.09 10.62
C THR A 38 -5.27 18.83 9.18
N PRO A 39 -6.05 18.07 8.37
CA PRO A 39 -5.72 17.86 6.98
C PRO A 39 -5.67 19.19 6.23
N THR A 40 -4.66 19.37 5.38
CA THR A 40 -4.52 20.54 4.52
C THR A 40 -4.68 20.11 3.07
N GLN A 41 -5.49 20.86 2.31
CA GLN A 41 -5.62 20.61 0.88
C GLN A 41 -4.36 21.11 0.15
N ILE A 42 -3.61 20.18 -0.43
CA ILE A 42 -2.37 20.44 -1.19
C ILE A 42 -2.58 20.47 -2.71
N GLY A 43 -3.82 20.37 -3.18
CA GLY A 43 -4.17 20.46 -4.58
C GLY A 43 -5.48 19.74 -4.89
N LYS A 44 -5.88 19.76 -6.17
CA LYS A 44 -7.10 19.11 -6.67
C LYS A 44 -6.75 18.25 -7.89
N LEU A 45 -7.18 16.99 -7.86
CA LEU A 45 -7.01 16.07 -8.99
C LEU A 45 -7.87 16.52 -10.19
N LYS A 46 -7.44 16.15 -11.40
CA LYS A 46 -8.22 16.40 -12.63
C LYS A 46 -9.44 15.47 -12.69
N LYS A 47 -10.44 15.85 -13.50
CA LYS A 47 -11.73 15.16 -13.57
C LYS A 47 -11.63 13.67 -13.93
N ALA A 48 -10.64 13.23 -14.71
CA ALA A 48 -10.50 11.79 -14.98
C ALA A 48 -10.11 10.95 -13.75
N LEU A 49 -9.79 11.57 -12.62
CA LEU A 49 -9.67 10.94 -11.30
C LEU A 49 -10.78 11.47 -10.37
N ASP A 50 -12.05 11.32 -10.75
CA ASP A 50 -13.22 11.78 -9.96
C ASP A 50 -13.81 10.70 -9.04
N GLU A 51 -13.34 9.46 -9.13
CA GLU A 51 -13.79 8.33 -8.29
C GLU A 51 -12.60 7.56 -7.71
N VAL A 52 -11.63 8.26 -7.12
CA VAL A 52 -10.40 7.64 -6.59
C VAL A 52 -10.68 6.80 -5.34
N SER A 53 -10.42 5.50 -5.41
CA SER A 53 -10.40 4.62 -4.23
C SER A 53 -9.01 4.43 -3.62
N GLY A 54 -7.96 4.51 -4.44
CA GLY A 54 -6.60 4.21 -4.01
C GLY A 54 -5.58 5.27 -4.43
N ILE A 55 -4.62 5.57 -3.54
CA ILE A 55 -3.43 6.38 -3.81
C ILE A 55 -2.20 5.80 -3.09
N VAL A 56 -1.05 5.77 -3.78
CA VAL A 56 0.23 5.39 -3.18
C VAL A 56 1.38 6.27 -3.69
N ALA A 57 2.29 6.65 -2.81
CA ALA A 57 3.51 7.36 -3.19
C ALA A 57 4.49 6.40 -3.88
N SER A 58 5.05 6.81 -5.01
CA SER A 58 6.08 6.05 -5.73
C SER A 58 7.31 5.83 -4.85
N ARG A 59 7.86 4.61 -4.87
CA ARG A 59 9.13 4.29 -4.19
C ARG A 59 10.36 4.58 -5.04
N ARG A 60 10.22 4.53 -6.37
CA ARG A 60 11.34 4.77 -7.32
C ARG A 60 11.38 6.17 -7.93
N GLN A 61 10.30 6.96 -7.84
CA GLN A 61 10.20 8.29 -8.43
C GLN A 61 9.75 9.33 -7.39
N PRO A 62 10.70 10.07 -6.78
CA PRO A 62 10.39 11.08 -5.79
C PRO A 62 9.30 12.08 -6.24
N GLY A 63 8.33 12.28 -5.36
CA GLY A 63 7.20 13.20 -5.56
C GLY A 63 6.11 12.72 -6.53
N VAL A 64 6.23 11.50 -7.08
CA VAL A 64 5.17 10.90 -7.91
C VAL A 64 4.22 10.09 -7.04
N PHE A 65 2.93 10.18 -7.34
CA PHE A 65 1.87 9.38 -6.75
C PHE A 65 1.16 8.59 -7.85
N TRP A 66 0.78 7.37 -7.52
CA TRP A 66 -0.06 6.50 -8.35
C TRP A 66 -1.45 6.43 -7.74
N ALA A 67 -2.49 6.52 -8.58
CA ALA A 67 -3.87 6.38 -8.18
C ALA A 67 -4.69 5.67 -9.25
N HIS A 68 -5.87 5.21 -8.89
CA HIS A 68 -6.85 4.69 -9.84
C HIS A 68 -8.28 5.02 -9.39
N ASN A 69 -9.20 4.99 -10.35
CA ASN A 69 -10.63 5.07 -10.04
C ASN A 69 -11.17 3.71 -9.58
N ASP A 70 -12.29 3.77 -8.88
CA ASP A 70 -13.04 2.63 -8.35
C ASP A 70 -13.79 1.89 -9.48
N SER A 71 -14.91 2.45 -9.94
CA SER A 71 -15.86 1.81 -10.86
C SER A 71 -15.47 1.90 -12.33
N LEU A 72 -15.80 0.83 -13.09
CA LEU A 72 -15.59 0.73 -14.55
C LEU A 72 -14.15 1.10 -14.97
N ASN A 73 -13.21 0.83 -14.06
CA ASN A 73 -11.82 1.20 -14.24
C ASN A 73 -11.28 0.53 -15.50
N LYS A 74 -10.79 1.35 -16.43
CA LYS A 74 -10.25 0.93 -17.73
C LYS A 74 -8.85 0.32 -17.62
N PHE A 75 -8.56 -0.33 -16.49
CA PHE A 75 -7.26 -0.84 -16.08
C PHE A 75 -6.19 0.26 -16.16
N ARG A 76 -6.43 1.40 -15.50
CA ARG A 76 -5.53 2.56 -15.56
C ARG A 76 -4.89 2.84 -14.20
N LEU A 77 -3.58 3.03 -14.23
CA LEU A 77 -2.80 3.62 -13.15
C LEU A 77 -2.46 5.05 -13.55
N HIS A 78 -3.08 6.03 -12.90
CA HIS A 78 -2.84 7.44 -13.12
C HIS A 78 -1.67 7.92 -12.27
N ALA A 79 -0.78 8.70 -12.89
CA ALA A 79 0.39 9.28 -12.25
C ALA A 79 0.24 10.79 -12.12
N PHE A 80 0.49 11.32 -10.93
CA PHE A 80 0.55 12.76 -10.72
C PHE A 80 1.66 13.14 -9.76
N ARG A 81 1.99 14.44 -9.73
CA ARG A 81 2.94 15.03 -8.79
C ARG A 81 2.29 16.19 -8.06
N VAL A 82 2.67 16.39 -6.80
CA VAL A 82 2.33 17.61 -6.05
C VAL A 82 3.49 18.61 -6.18
N VAL A 83 3.20 19.81 -6.67
CA VAL A 83 4.15 20.93 -6.80
C VAL A 83 3.53 22.17 -6.21
N SER A 84 4.12 22.74 -5.15
CA SER A 84 3.71 24.02 -4.55
C SER A 84 2.19 24.18 -4.35
N ASN A 85 1.54 23.19 -3.71
CA ASN A 85 0.09 23.15 -3.47
C ASN A 85 -0.78 23.01 -4.74
N SER A 86 -0.21 22.50 -5.83
CA SER A 86 -0.93 22.15 -7.05
C SER A 86 -0.63 20.70 -7.45
N VAL A 87 -1.58 20.08 -8.16
CA VAL A 87 -1.41 18.76 -8.74
C VAL A 87 -1.05 18.91 -10.21
N GLN A 88 0.08 18.34 -10.59
CA GLN A 88 0.51 18.18 -11.97
C GLN A 88 0.15 16.77 -12.43
N ALA A 89 -0.81 16.64 -13.35
CA ALA A 89 -1.10 15.38 -14.01
C ALA A 89 0.08 14.99 -14.91
N LEU A 90 0.57 13.76 -14.76
CA LEU A 90 1.68 13.22 -15.56
C LEU A 90 1.16 12.31 -16.68
N GLY A 91 -0.02 11.70 -16.51
CA GLY A 91 -0.63 10.78 -17.46
C GLY A 91 -1.02 9.46 -16.81
N TYR A 92 -1.44 8.48 -17.60
CA TYR A 92 -1.75 7.14 -17.10
C TYR A 92 -0.99 6.03 -17.83
N PHE A 93 -0.74 4.95 -17.10
CA PHE A 93 -0.34 3.65 -17.64
C PHE A 93 -1.56 2.75 -17.76
N LYS A 94 -1.68 2.07 -18.90
CA LYS A 94 -2.62 0.95 -19.03
C LYS A 94 -2.00 -0.30 -18.41
N VAL A 95 -2.72 -0.96 -17.51
CA VAL A 95 -2.37 -2.29 -17.01
C VAL A 95 -2.84 -3.31 -18.03
N SER A 96 -1.91 -4.12 -18.51
CA SER A 96 -2.12 -5.08 -19.59
C SER A 96 -1.72 -6.49 -19.20
N GLY A 97 -2.32 -7.47 -19.86
CA GLY A 97 -2.07 -8.90 -19.58
C GLY A 97 -3.03 -9.53 -18.57
N ILE A 98 -3.92 -8.74 -17.95
CA ILE A 98 -4.99 -9.24 -17.10
C ILE A 98 -6.32 -9.27 -17.86
N ASN A 99 -7.00 -10.41 -17.83
CA ASN A 99 -8.38 -10.54 -18.28
C ASN A 99 -9.23 -10.95 -17.09
N LEU A 100 -9.81 -9.96 -16.42
CA LEU A 100 -10.54 -10.18 -15.19
C LEU A 100 -12.06 -10.32 -15.41
N GLY A 101 -12.54 -10.11 -16.65
CA GLY A 101 -13.96 -10.02 -17.00
C GLY A 101 -14.59 -8.66 -16.62
N VAL A 102 -15.86 -8.47 -17.00
CA VAL A 102 -16.59 -7.20 -16.80
C VAL A 102 -16.90 -6.87 -15.34
N HIS A 103 -16.81 -7.85 -14.44
CA HIS A 103 -17.14 -7.69 -13.02
C HIS A 103 -15.93 -7.42 -12.12
N ALA A 104 -14.79 -7.08 -12.72
CA ALA A 104 -13.48 -7.11 -12.09
C ALA A 104 -12.70 -5.79 -12.19
N MET A 105 -13.46 -4.71 -12.20
CA MET A 105 -12.99 -3.35 -12.44
C MET A 105 -13.45 -2.44 -11.30
N ASP A 106 -13.45 -2.98 -10.07
CA ASP A 106 -13.88 -2.32 -8.83
C ASP A 106 -12.68 -2.37 -7.87
N TRP A 107 -11.66 -1.60 -8.26
CA TRP A 107 -10.36 -1.58 -7.62
C TRP A 107 -10.40 -0.65 -6.44
N GLU A 108 -9.87 -1.09 -5.31
CA GLU A 108 -9.97 -0.38 -4.03
C GLU A 108 -8.60 0.11 -3.54
N ASP A 109 -7.98 -0.61 -2.62
CA ASP A 109 -6.68 -0.20 -2.06
C ASP A 109 -5.54 -0.43 -3.05
N ILE A 110 -4.50 0.41 -2.93
CA ILE A 110 -3.27 0.34 -3.72
C ILE A 110 -2.05 0.50 -2.81
N ALA A 111 -1.07 -0.38 -2.98
CA ALA A 111 0.17 -0.37 -2.19
C ALA A 111 1.39 -0.61 -3.08
N ILE A 112 2.58 -0.28 -2.57
CA ILE A 112 3.85 -0.61 -3.23
C ILE A 112 4.74 -1.40 -2.29
N GLY A 113 5.26 -2.53 -2.79
CA GLY A 113 6.16 -3.39 -2.05
C GLY A 113 7.10 -4.19 -2.95
N PRO A 114 7.99 -5.02 -2.37
CA PRO A 114 8.86 -5.91 -3.13
C PRO A 114 8.05 -6.92 -3.95
N GLY A 115 8.50 -7.28 -5.15
CA GLY A 115 7.85 -8.32 -5.97
C GLY A 115 8.80 -9.45 -6.38
N PRO A 116 8.43 -10.24 -7.40
CA PRO A 116 9.22 -11.37 -7.90
C PRO A 116 10.61 -10.98 -8.44
N THR A 117 10.75 -9.74 -8.91
CA THR A 117 12.02 -9.17 -9.41
C THR A 117 12.61 -8.20 -8.37
N SER A 118 13.80 -7.67 -8.65
CA SER A 118 14.45 -6.69 -7.79
C SER A 118 13.75 -5.33 -7.75
N GLU A 119 12.81 -5.07 -8.65
CA GLU A 119 12.04 -3.84 -8.65
C GLU A 119 10.91 -3.90 -7.61
N ASP A 120 10.46 -2.75 -7.10
CA ASP A 120 9.17 -2.66 -6.41
C ASP A 120 7.98 -2.88 -7.38
N TRP A 121 6.87 -3.32 -6.83
CA TRP A 121 5.64 -3.64 -7.55
C TRP A 121 4.49 -2.86 -6.93
N ILE A 122 3.57 -2.42 -7.78
CA ILE A 122 2.28 -1.89 -7.36
C ILE A 122 1.34 -3.08 -7.18
N TYR A 123 0.67 -3.12 -6.04
CA TYR A 123 -0.35 -4.07 -5.66
C TYR A 123 -1.70 -3.35 -5.61
N ILE A 124 -2.73 -3.95 -6.18
CA ILE A 124 -4.07 -3.37 -6.33
C ILE A 124 -5.07 -4.40 -5.84
N ALA A 125 -5.89 -4.01 -4.86
CA ALA A 125 -6.94 -4.85 -4.32
C ALA A 125 -8.18 -4.79 -5.23
N ASP A 126 -8.50 -5.87 -5.92
CA ASP A 126 -9.77 -6.01 -6.63
C ASP A 126 -10.79 -6.64 -5.68
N THR A 127 -11.27 -5.81 -4.76
CA THR A 127 -12.11 -6.22 -3.62
C THR A 127 -13.44 -5.48 -3.54
N GLY A 128 -13.67 -4.47 -4.39
CA GLY A 128 -14.92 -3.72 -4.41
C GLY A 128 -16.16 -4.58 -4.65
N ASN A 129 -17.33 -4.06 -4.33
CA ASN A 129 -18.60 -4.76 -4.52
C ASN A 129 -19.72 -3.90 -5.12
N ASN A 130 -19.41 -2.76 -5.72
CA ASN A 130 -20.38 -1.77 -6.22
C ASN A 130 -21.42 -2.35 -7.20
N PHE A 131 -21.06 -3.42 -7.93
CA PHE A 131 -21.94 -4.09 -8.90
C PHE A 131 -22.44 -5.47 -8.46
N PHE A 132 -22.23 -5.85 -7.20
CA PHE A 132 -22.62 -7.17 -6.68
C PHE A 132 -23.70 -7.04 -5.61
N ASP A 133 -24.90 -7.50 -5.95
CA ASP A 133 -25.93 -7.79 -4.96
C ASP A 133 -25.47 -8.98 -4.11
N ARG A 134 -25.29 -8.75 -2.80
CA ARG A 134 -24.91 -9.77 -1.81
C ARG A 134 -25.93 -10.92 -1.77
N ASN A 135 -27.16 -10.70 -2.23
CA ASN A 135 -28.23 -11.70 -2.29
C ASN A 135 -28.24 -12.53 -3.60
N SER A 136 -27.45 -12.15 -4.61
CA SER A 136 -27.45 -12.84 -5.91
C SER A 136 -26.81 -14.23 -5.89
N GLY A 137 -26.24 -14.66 -4.76
CA GLY A 137 -25.51 -15.94 -4.64
C GLY A 137 -24.21 -16.01 -5.45
N ARG A 138 -23.87 -14.96 -6.21
CA ARG A 138 -22.65 -14.87 -7.00
C ARG A 138 -21.48 -14.49 -6.09
N LYS A 139 -20.67 -15.48 -5.71
CA LYS A 139 -19.39 -15.23 -5.04
C LYS A 139 -18.40 -14.61 -6.03
N ARG A 140 -17.97 -13.38 -5.78
CA ARG A 140 -16.85 -12.75 -6.49
C ARG A 140 -15.54 -13.26 -5.91
N ALA A 141 -14.55 -13.51 -6.77
CA ALA A 141 -13.19 -13.76 -6.31
C ALA A 141 -12.56 -12.43 -5.86
N LEU A 142 -12.08 -12.39 -4.62
CA LEU A 142 -11.17 -11.35 -4.18
C LEU A 142 -9.81 -11.65 -4.78
N ARG A 143 -9.18 -10.65 -5.40
CA ARG A 143 -7.92 -10.82 -6.09
C ARG A 143 -6.95 -9.72 -5.70
N LEU A 144 -5.68 -10.07 -5.65
CA LEU A 144 -4.61 -9.08 -5.61
C LEU A 144 -3.96 -9.03 -6.99
N ILE A 145 -4.01 -7.87 -7.62
CA ILE A 145 -3.33 -7.66 -8.90
C ILE A 145 -1.99 -7.02 -8.57
N ARG A 146 -0.90 -7.53 -9.15
CA ARG A 146 0.40 -6.89 -9.05
C ARG A 146 0.98 -6.57 -10.42
N VAL A 147 1.67 -5.44 -10.52
CA VAL A 147 2.44 -5.02 -11.70
C VAL A 147 3.78 -4.44 -11.27
N PRO A 148 4.85 -4.57 -12.06
CA PRO A 148 6.07 -3.80 -11.81
C PRO A 148 5.72 -2.31 -11.80
N GLU A 149 6.21 -1.55 -10.83
CA GLU A 149 5.90 -0.11 -10.77
C GLU A 149 6.46 0.59 -12.04
N PRO A 150 5.62 1.23 -12.88
CA PRO A 150 6.10 1.74 -14.16
C PRO A 150 7.08 2.91 -13.97
N ARG A 151 8.06 3.05 -14.86
CA ARG A 151 8.91 4.25 -14.92
C ARG A 151 8.32 5.29 -15.87
N ILE A 152 8.14 6.51 -15.39
CA ILE A 152 7.65 7.62 -16.24
C ILE A 152 8.77 8.14 -17.13
N ASN A 153 8.54 8.13 -18.44
CA ASN A 153 9.35 8.87 -19.39
C ASN A 153 8.83 10.30 -19.52
N TYR A 154 9.49 11.25 -18.86
CA TYR A 154 9.06 12.66 -18.82
C TYR A 154 8.98 13.34 -20.20
N ASN A 155 9.70 12.82 -21.21
CA ASN A 155 9.66 13.35 -22.57
C ASN A 155 8.34 13.03 -23.32
N GLN A 156 7.54 12.09 -22.79
CA GLN A 156 6.25 11.70 -23.38
C GLN A 156 5.06 12.39 -22.72
N ILE A 157 5.29 13.16 -21.65
CA ILE A 157 4.22 13.84 -20.92
C ILE A 157 3.74 15.04 -21.72
N LYS A 158 2.44 15.05 -22.00
CA LYS A 158 1.74 16.22 -22.49
C LYS A 158 0.93 16.80 -21.34
N PHE A 159 1.31 17.98 -20.86
CA PHE A 159 0.51 18.69 -19.87
C PHE A 159 -0.75 19.21 -20.56
N SER A 160 -1.86 18.51 -20.34
CA SER A 160 -3.19 18.89 -20.80
C SER A 160 -4.14 19.01 -19.61
N ASP A 161 -5.41 19.32 -19.89
CA ASP A 161 -6.45 19.34 -18.86
C ASP A 161 -6.85 17.94 -18.37
N ASP A 162 -6.32 16.88 -18.98
CA ASP A 162 -6.62 15.49 -18.66
C ASP A 162 -5.37 14.61 -18.56
N TYR A 163 -5.54 13.35 -18.16
CA TYR A 163 -4.49 12.33 -18.13
C TYR A 163 -4.40 11.64 -19.50
N GLU A 164 -3.32 11.88 -20.22
CA GLU A 164 -3.00 11.17 -21.46
C GLU A 164 -2.35 9.81 -21.19
N LYS A 165 -2.50 8.87 -22.12
CA LYS A 165 -1.77 7.59 -22.03
C LYS A 165 -0.29 7.86 -22.25
N ILE A 166 0.53 7.59 -21.24
CA ILE A 166 1.99 7.74 -21.30
C ILE A 166 2.73 6.41 -21.32
N GLY A 167 2.03 5.30 -21.11
CA GLY A 167 2.61 3.99 -21.21
C GLY A 167 1.63 2.84 -21.02
N GLU A 168 2.18 1.65 -21.04
CA GLU A 168 1.48 0.39 -20.81
C GLU A 168 2.44 -0.52 -20.04
N THR A 169 1.93 -1.28 -19.07
CA THR A 169 2.75 -2.31 -18.42
C THR A 169 3.12 -3.38 -19.44
N ASP A 170 4.30 -3.97 -19.32
CA ASP A 170 4.71 -5.06 -20.22
C ASP A 170 3.66 -6.16 -20.25
N LYS A 171 3.39 -6.70 -21.45
CA LYS A 171 2.38 -7.76 -21.61
C LYS A 171 2.79 -8.98 -20.81
N GLY A 172 1.92 -9.39 -19.88
CA GLY A 172 2.16 -10.55 -19.01
C GLY A 172 2.98 -10.23 -17.75
N ALA A 173 3.39 -8.97 -17.55
CA ALA A 173 4.01 -8.55 -16.28
C ALA A 173 2.97 -8.33 -15.17
N ALA A 174 1.70 -8.16 -15.54
CA ALA A 174 0.62 -8.11 -14.58
C ALA A 174 0.19 -9.51 -14.17
N GLU A 175 0.13 -9.76 -12.86
CA GLU A 175 -0.22 -11.04 -12.29
C GLU A 175 -1.45 -10.90 -11.37
N VAL A 176 -2.26 -11.96 -11.34
CA VAL A 176 -3.43 -12.08 -10.47
C VAL A 176 -3.12 -13.15 -9.44
N LEU A 177 -3.17 -12.77 -8.16
CA LEU A 177 -2.94 -13.64 -7.01
C LEU A 177 -4.27 -13.99 -6.33
#